data_AF-A0A1U7CZR3-F1
#
_entry.id   AF-A0A1U7CZR3-F1
#
_cell.length_a   1.000
_cell.length_b   1.000
_cell.length_c   1.000
_cell.angle_alpha   90.00
_cell.angle_beta   90.00
_cell.angle_gamma   90.00
#
_symmetry.space_group_name_H-M   'P 1'
#
loop_
_entity.id
_entity.type
_entity.pdbx_description
1 polymer ?
#
loop_
_entity_poly.entity_id
_entity_poly.type
_entity_poly.pdbx_seq_one_letter_code
_entity_poly.pdbx_strand_id
1 'polypeptide(L)'
;MILRFPTGLYRLNREGDREKSLRVDVRIRQRLSDADEWEEVTTLRLVAKRTEPFFRQFAWQLPSRGRWQIEITRMTQERTNRRYFDKVMLAALQSIRPEYPLNFDKPLALTAIRIRATYQLNGQLDTLNGIVECHADDWDGEAWVEGLPRNLASAFIATLKGPCNPYPATDAEIDWETLQDWHAFCAAKGLRYDRIHEQGETLGEMLQAIAGAGRAAPRHDGIRWTVVIDRRRDQAIDHLSPRTCSDFRWCRDYLDPPHAVRVRFNDETDDWAEAERIIRWPDYAGPISLTEAMTHPGKTHPDEIWIETRRRMYETLYRADTFTCFQDGAARTATRGDLVLVSHYVLSRTQVAARVRRVEGTLVELDAPVTMEAGSAYGLGYRVYEDAEDSTGAAQVAAVAGVEGTTRLLRLLSVTAVPEVGAAVHFGLRGEESHEMIVTGIEPGKSFGARLTLKLAAPEIEDLADAEVVPDWEASVGDPISVSATPPLAPRFTGIESDNFAGLDDPGYVHLEIAAEDPFVIIRLAPGEGETALLSHYRLFHRLQGGGQLDRAADLGGRCRHAARDLRAGRCHRAAGGGGGAGRDRGQLHRRRDPYGGRGRGGAGGGARR
;
A
#
# COMPACT_ATOMS: atom_id res chain seq x y z
N MET A 1 14.69 17.30 39.47
CA MET A 1 14.87 18.70 39.93
C MET A 1 15.68 19.49 38.92
N ILE A 2 15.34 20.77 38.71
CA ILE A 2 16.04 21.69 37.81
C ILE A 2 16.46 22.95 38.57
N LEU A 3 17.76 23.22 38.61
CA LEU A 3 18.35 24.43 39.18
C LEU A 3 18.70 25.41 38.05
N ARG A 4 18.38 26.69 38.24
CA ARG A 4 18.72 27.78 37.33
C ARG A 4 19.78 28.69 37.96
N PHE A 5 20.77 29.04 37.15
CA PHE A 5 21.81 30.02 37.47
C PHE A 5 21.60 31.25 36.58
N PRO A 6 20.73 32.19 36.97
CA PRO A 6 20.30 33.28 36.09
C PRO A 6 21.40 34.29 35.75
N THR A 7 22.47 34.37 36.54
CA THR A 7 23.61 35.28 36.34
C THR A 7 24.89 34.54 35.95
N GLY A 8 24.77 33.28 35.54
CA GLY A 8 25.90 32.37 35.43
C GLY A 8 26.47 31.96 36.80
N LEU A 9 27.61 31.26 36.78
CA LEU A 9 28.35 30.83 37.96
C LEU A 9 29.86 31.04 37.72
N TYR A 10 30.40 32.11 38.30
CA TYR A 10 31.80 32.51 38.17
C TYR A 10 32.16 33.57 39.23
N ARG A 11 33.47 33.77 39.44
CA ARG A 11 33.98 34.93 40.20
C ARG A 11 34.94 35.74 39.34
N LEU A 12 34.98 37.05 39.56
CA LEU A 12 35.98 37.92 38.98
C LEU A 12 37.27 37.92 39.83
N ASN A 13 38.42 38.11 39.19
CA ASN A 13 39.70 38.36 39.86
C ASN A 13 39.67 39.72 40.61
N ARG A 14 40.75 40.05 41.33
CA ARG A 14 40.81 41.30 42.13
C ARG A 14 40.69 42.56 41.26
N GLU A 15 41.17 42.50 40.01
CA GLU A 15 41.18 43.58 39.02
C GLU A 15 39.86 43.69 38.23
N GLY A 16 39.03 42.65 38.22
CA GLY A 16 37.74 42.64 37.49
C GLY A 16 37.79 42.07 36.08
N ASP A 17 38.99 41.86 35.52
CA ASP A 17 39.18 41.56 34.09
C ASP A 17 39.22 40.07 33.73
N ARG A 18 39.27 39.16 34.71
CA ARG A 18 39.36 37.72 34.45
C ARG A 18 38.41 36.90 35.30
N GLU A 19 37.67 36.02 34.64
CA GLU A 19 36.78 35.05 35.26
C GLU A 19 37.55 33.86 35.82
N LYS A 20 37.13 33.37 36.99
CA LYS A 20 37.58 32.13 37.60
C LYS A 20 36.40 31.25 37.96
N SER A 21 36.66 29.95 38.03
CA SER A 21 35.67 28.99 38.47
C SER A 21 35.18 29.30 39.89
N LEU A 22 33.88 29.09 40.09
CA LEU A 22 33.20 29.28 41.35
C LEU A 22 32.40 28.03 41.70
N ARG A 23 32.35 27.72 43.00
CA ARG A 23 31.65 26.57 43.55
C ARG A 23 30.46 27.00 44.39
N VAL A 24 29.35 26.29 44.21
CA VAL A 24 28.16 26.32 45.05
C VAL A 24 27.77 24.89 45.42
N ASP A 25 27.47 24.67 46.68
CA ASP A 25 27.03 23.38 47.20
C ASP A 25 25.55 23.44 47.57
N VAL A 26 24.79 22.43 47.12
CA VAL A 26 23.36 22.31 47.38
C VAL A 26 23.10 20.90 47.93
N ARG A 27 22.59 20.83 49.16
CA ARG A 27 22.18 19.58 49.79
C ARG A 27 20.72 19.29 49.47
N ILE A 28 20.44 18.04 49.15
CA ILE A 28 19.10 17.52 48.88
C ILE A 28 18.78 16.50 49.97
N ARG A 29 17.66 16.73 50.67
CA ARG A 29 17.07 15.78 51.62
C ARG A 29 15.66 15.44 51.19
N GLN A 30 15.22 14.23 51.52
CA GLN A 30 13.89 13.74 51.24
C GLN A 30 13.29 13.10 52.49
N ARG A 31 11.96 13.09 52.57
CA ARG A 31 11.23 12.27 53.54
C ARG A 31 9.85 11.93 53.00
N LEU A 32 9.30 10.82 53.46
CA LEU A 32 7.88 10.54 53.25
C LEU A 32 7.05 11.60 54.00
N SER A 33 5.89 11.97 53.47
CA SER A 33 5.09 13.07 54.03
C SER A 33 4.53 12.78 55.42
N ASP A 34 4.50 11.52 55.83
CA ASP A 34 4.09 10.98 57.13
C ASP A 34 5.29 10.60 58.02
N ALA A 35 6.51 10.75 57.54
CA ALA A 35 7.73 10.48 58.29
C ALA A 35 8.31 11.78 58.87
N ASP A 36 8.85 11.70 60.09
CA ASP A 36 9.48 12.85 60.76
C ASP A 36 10.94 13.06 60.34
N GLU A 37 11.68 11.97 60.07
CA GLU A 37 13.11 12.00 59.78
C GLU A 37 13.41 12.38 58.32
N TRP A 38 14.41 13.25 58.13
CA TRP A 38 14.93 13.62 56.81
C TRP A 38 16.10 12.72 56.41
N GLU A 39 15.95 12.01 55.30
CA GLU A 39 17.00 11.22 54.66
C GLU A 39 17.82 12.13 53.72
N GLU A 40 19.15 12.08 53.81
CA GLU A 40 20.01 12.79 52.85
C GLU A 40 20.13 12.00 51.54
N VAL A 41 19.71 12.61 50.43
CA VAL A 41 19.85 12.01 49.10
C VAL A 41 21.28 12.20 48.60
N THR A 42 21.72 13.46 48.54
CA THR A 42 23.08 13.82 48.11
C THR A 42 23.37 15.29 48.38
N THR A 43 24.65 15.65 48.42
CA THR A 43 25.12 17.02 48.37
C THR A 43 25.80 17.31 47.04
N LEU A 44 25.11 18.06 46.17
CA LEU A 44 25.60 18.45 44.85
C LEU A 44 26.67 19.54 44.98
N ARG A 45 27.85 19.30 44.42
CA ARG A 45 28.95 20.27 44.33
C ARG A 45 29.02 20.83 42.92
N LEU A 46 28.41 21.99 42.70
CA LEU A 46 28.28 22.61 41.38
C LEU A 46 29.42 23.61 41.15
N VAL A 47 30.31 23.31 40.18
CA VAL A 47 31.44 24.17 39.81
C VAL A 47 31.30 24.59 38.35
N ALA A 48 31.40 25.89 38.07
CA ALA A 48 31.46 26.39 36.70
C ALA A 48 32.29 27.67 36.62
N LYS A 49 32.67 28.04 35.38
CA LYS A 49 33.23 29.32 34.96
C LYS A 49 32.42 29.77 33.74
N ARG A 50 31.18 30.20 33.96
CA ARG A 50 30.25 30.63 32.89
C ARG A 50 29.55 31.91 33.30
N THR A 51 29.56 32.90 32.41
CA THR A 51 28.85 34.19 32.58
C THR A 51 27.41 34.13 32.11
N GLU A 52 27.12 33.26 31.15
CA GLU A 52 25.78 33.07 30.61
C GLU A 52 24.87 32.30 31.58
N PRO A 53 23.56 32.59 31.57
CA PRO A 53 22.59 31.82 32.34
C PRO A 53 22.55 30.35 31.88
N PHE A 54 22.50 29.41 32.82
CA PHE A 54 22.37 27.98 32.49
C PHE A 54 21.51 27.22 33.49
N PHE A 55 21.09 26.03 33.09
CA PHE A 55 20.33 25.09 33.91
C PHE A 55 21.18 23.88 34.28
N ARG A 56 20.92 23.31 35.46
CA ARG A 56 21.43 21.99 35.86
C ARG A 56 20.28 21.12 36.33
N GLN A 57 20.11 19.99 35.66
CA GLN A 57 19.14 18.98 36.04
C GLN A 57 19.83 17.92 36.91
N PHE A 58 19.15 17.53 37.98
CA PHE A 58 19.50 16.37 38.79
C PHE A 58 18.25 15.50 38.98
N ALA A 59 18.40 14.21 38.71
CA ALA A 59 17.35 13.22 38.82
C ALA A 59 17.83 12.09 39.73
N TRP A 60 16.93 11.59 40.58
CA TRP A 60 17.17 10.44 41.44
C TRP A 60 15.87 9.65 41.60
N GLN A 61 15.99 8.38 41.96
CA GLN A 61 14.86 7.49 42.19
C GLN A 61 14.43 7.58 43.65
N LEU A 62 13.13 7.69 43.91
CA LEU A 62 12.57 7.66 45.26
C LEU A 62 12.49 6.21 45.77
N PRO A 63 12.74 5.94 47.07
CA PRO A 63 12.77 4.57 47.62
C PRO A 63 11.46 3.80 47.49
N SER A 64 10.31 4.49 47.60
CA SER A 64 8.99 3.86 47.54
C SER A 64 7.94 4.81 46.96
N ARG A 65 6.79 4.25 46.57
CA ARG A 65 5.64 5.03 46.12
C ARG A 65 5.02 5.77 47.30
N GLY A 66 4.88 7.08 47.18
CA GLY A 66 4.26 7.89 48.24
C GLY A 66 4.25 9.38 47.92
N ARG A 67 3.70 10.17 48.85
CA ARG A 67 3.86 11.62 48.84
C ARG A 67 5.17 11.92 49.55
N TRP A 68 6.15 12.46 48.82
CA TRP A 68 7.46 12.82 49.37
C TRP A 68 7.57 14.33 49.53
N GLN A 69 8.18 14.76 50.63
CA GLN A 69 8.63 16.12 50.83
C GLN A 69 10.12 16.19 50.50
N ILE A 70 10.53 17.22 49.78
CA ILE A 70 11.91 17.40 49.32
C ILE A 70 12.39 18.74 49.85
N GLU A 71 13.50 18.72 50.59
CA GLU A 71 14.17 19.90 51.10
C GLU A 71 15.46 20.13 50.32
N ILE A 72 15.64 21.36 49.86
CA ILE A 72 16.81 21.76 49.09
C ILE A 72 17.45 22.92 49.84
N THR A 73 18.66 22.71 50.35
CA THR A 73 19.40 23.71 51.11
C THR A 73 20.67 24.08 50.38
N ARG A 74 20.87 25.37 50.09
CA ARG A 74 22.18 25.87 49.67
C ARG A 74 23.12 25.86 50.88
N MET A 75 24.20 25.09 50.81
CA MET A 75 25.17 24.93 51.91
C MET A 75 26.24 26.01 51.90
N THR A 76 26.50 26.63 50.75
CA THR A 76 27.41 27.78 50.67
C THR A 76 26.71 29.05 51.13
N GLN A 77 27.36 29.78 52.05
CA GLN A 77 26.89 31.08 52.48
C GLN A 77 26.77 32.06 51.30
N GLU A 78 25.74 32.91 51.34
CA GLU A 78 25.56 33.97 50.37
C GLU A 78 26.76 34.93 50.42
N ARG A 79 27.34 35.22 49.25
CA ARG A 79 28.47 36.12 49.12
C ARG A 79 27.96 37.50 48.74
N THR A 80 28.20 38.50 49.59
CA THR A 80 27.71 39.88 49.40
C THR A 80 28.61 40.74 48.52
N ASN A 81 29.78 40.23 48.11
CA ASN A 81 30.72 40.98 47.30
C ASN A 81 30.33 40.94 45.80
N ARG A 82 30.27 42.10 45.16
CA ARG A 82 29.91 42.30 43.72
C ARG A 82 30.76 41.52 42.71
N ARG A 83 31.89 40.93 43.14
CA ARG A 83 32.77 40.09 42.30
C ARG A 83 32.32 38.63 42.19
N TYR A 84 31.30 38.20 42.93
CA TYR A 84 30.84 36.83 42.97
C TYR A 84 29.44 36.74 42.36
N PHE A 85 29.30 35.87 41.37
CA PHE A 85 28.02 35.60 40.71
C PHE A 85 27.68 34.14 40.98
N ASP A 86 26.85 33.91 42.00
CA ASP A 86 26.49 32.57 42.47
C ASP A 86 25.01 32.45 42.85
N LYS A 87 24.15 33.23 42.20
CA LYS A 87 22.71 33.16 42.38
C LYS A 87 22.19 31.82 41.87
N VAL A 88 21.54 31.05 42.75
CA VAL A 88 20.91 29.77 42.44
C VAL A 88 19.43 29.87 42.74
N MET A 89 18.61 29.44 41.80
CA MET A 89 17.16 29.37 41.96
C MET A 89 16.70 27.96 41.64
N LEU A 90 15.75 27.45 42.43
CA LEU A 90 15.00 26.26 42.05
C LEU A 90 14.04 26.66 40.93
N ALA A 91 14.27 26.15 39.72
CA ALA A 91 13.45 26.47 38.57
C ALA A 91 12.21 25.59 38.50
N ALA A 92 12.37 24.29 38.71
CA ALA A 92 11.28 23.33 38.72
C ALA A 92 11.64 22.09 39.55
N LEU A 93 10.63 21.54 40.22
CA LEU A 93 10.66 20.19 40.79
C LEU A 93 9.62 19.37 40.03
N GLN A 94 10.09 18.36 39.31
CA GLN A 94 9.25 17.48 38.49
C GLN A 94 9.42 16.07 39.02
N SER A 95 8.29 15.37 39.21
CA SER A 95 8.25 13.93 39.41
C SER A 95 7.82 13.28 38.10
N ILE A 96 8.42 12.14 37.79
CA ILE A 96 8.00 11.29 36.68
C ILE A 96 7.38 10.06 37.31
N ARG A 97 6.17 9.71 36.87
CA ARG A 97 5.59 8.43 37.23
C ARG A 97 6.01 7.41 36.18
N PRO A 98 6.79 6.37 36.51
CA PRO A 98 7.20 5.34 35.57
C PRO A 98 6.07 4.33 35.34
N GLU A 99 4.86 4.82 35.09
CA GLU A 99 3.73 3.99 34.63
C GLU A 99 3.62 4.14 33.12
N TYR A 100 3.11 3.11 32.46
CA TYR A 100 2.80 3.21 31.04
C TYR A 100 1.76 4.34 30.86
N PRO A 101 2.01 5.31 29.97
CA PRO A 101 1.21 6.53 29.92
C PRO A 101 -0.23 6.30 29.42
N LEU A 102 -0.51 5.14 28.82
CA LEU A 102 -1.79 4.79 28.23
C LEU A 102 -2.46 3.67 29.03
N ASN A 103 -3.66 3.91 29.55
CA ASN A 103 -4.44 2.86 30.20
C ASN A 103 -5.38 2.21 29.19
N PHE A 104 -4.82 1.41 28.27
CA PHE A 104 -5.56 0.68 27.25
C PHE A 104 -5.23 -0.80 27.35
N ASP A 105 -6.25 -1.65 27.30
CA ASP A 105 -6.19 -3.08 27.56
C ASP A 105 -5.92 -3.92 26.30
N LYS A 106 -5.86 -3.28 25.13
CA LYS A 106 -5.59 -3.94 23.85
C LYS A 106 -4.21 -3.54 23.30
N PRO A 107 -3.61 -4.36 22.42
CA PRO A 107 -2.34 -4.02 21.76
C PRO A 107 -2.43 -2.68 21.02
N LEU A 108 -1.40 -1.84 21.17
CA LEU A 108 -1.28 -0.55 20.49
C LEU A 108 0.06 -0.48 19.76
N ALA A 109 0.03 -0.01 18.51
CA ALA A 109 1.24 0.44 17.82
C ALA A 109 1.55 1.88 18.24
N LEU A 110 2.71 2.11 18.87
CA LEU A 110 3.11 3.43 19.34
C LEU A 110 4.39 3.91 18.66
N THR A 111 4.41 5.18 18.28
CA THR A 111 5.61 5.87 17.83
C THR A 111 6.12 6.80 18.93
N ALA A 112 7.40 6.67 19.30
CA ALA A 112 8.06 7.55 20.27
C ALA A 112 9.19 8.34 19.58
N ILE A 113 9.09 9.67 19.58
CA ILE A 113 10.06 10.56 18.92
C ILE A 113 10.81 11.38 19.97
N ARG A 114 12.14 11.36 19.89
CA ARG A 114 13.02 12.20 20.70
C ARG A 114 13.62 13.30 19.83
N ILE A 115 13.22 14.54 20.06
CA ILE A 115 13.67 15.69 19.25
C ILE A 115 14.60 16.59 20.08
N ARG A 116 15.68 17.08 19.45
CA ARG A 116 16.57 18.08 20.05
C ARG A 116 15.89 19.44 19.98
N ALA A 117 15.75 20.12 21.12
CA ALA A 117 15.26 21.50 21.16
C ALA A 117 16.28 22.45 20.51
N THR A 118 16.15 22.66 19.20
CA THR A 118 16.87 23.69 18.44
C THR A 118 15.94 24.88 18.20
N TYR A 119 16.50 26.07 17.96
CA TYR A 119 15.72 27.31 17.71
C TYR A 119 14.65 27.20 16.61
N GLN A 120 14.76 26.22 15.71
CA GLN A 120 13.78 25.92 14.64
C GLN A 120 12.51 25.23 15.14
N LEU A 121 12.53 24.63 16.33
CA LEU A 121 11.40 23.92 16.95
C LEU A 121 11.15 24.53 18.34
N ASN A 122 10.63 25.75 18.35
CA ASN A 122 10.15 26.40 19.56
C ASN A 122 8.64 26.18 19.68
N GLY A 123 8.21 25.07 20.28
CA GLY A 123 6.79 24.80 20.51
C GLY A 123 6.40 23.32 20.53
N GLN A 124 5.10 23.07 20.42
CA GLN A 124 4.55 21.73 20.16
C GLN A 124 4.91 21.32 18.72
N LEU A 125 5.06 20.01 18.50
CA LEU A 125 5.19 19.46 17.14
C LEU A 125 3.85 19.68 16.43
N ASP A 126 3.84 20.48 15.36
CA ASP A 126 2.61 20.91 14.68
C ASP A 126 1.98 19.77 13.85
N THR A 127 2.80 18.98 13.16
CA THR A 127 2.32 17.85 12.36
C THR A 127 3.33 16.71 12.35
N LEU A 128 2.83 15.48 12.57
CA LEU A 128 3.57 14.24 12.42
C LEU A 128 2.80 13.35 11.44
N ASN A 129 3.36 13.15 10.26
CA ASN A 129 2.84 12.22 9.25
C ASN A 129 3.77 11.00 9.17
N GLY A 130 3.21 9.84 8.87
CA GLY A 130 3.97 8.61 8.69
C GLY A 130 3.14 7.57 7.96
N ILE A 131 3.83 6.72 7.20
CA ILE A 131 3.27 5.53 6.57
C ILE A 131 3.40 4.40 7.58
N VAL A 132 2.30 3.68 7.82
CA VAL A 132 2.25 2.57 8.77
C VAL A 132 1.64 1.34 8.11
N GLU A 133 2.11 0.18 8.54
CA GLU A 133 1.61 -1.11 8.08
C GLU A 133 1.10 -1.90 9.30
N CYS A 134 0.07 -2.73 9.08
CA CYS A 134 -0.53 -3.54 10.14
C CYS A 134 0.09 -4.93 10.14
N HIS A 135 0.52 -5.41 11.31
CA HIS A 135 0.91 -6.80 11.50
C HIS A 135 -0.34 -7.69 11.47
N ALA A 136 -0.37 -8.65 10.56
CA ALA A 136 -1.44 -9.62 10.43
C ALA A 136 -0.94 -10.93 9.82
N ASP A 137 -1.70 -12.00 10.03
CA ASP A 137 -1.45 -13.29 9.37
C ASP A 137 -1.69 -13.14 7.85
N ASP A 138 -0.71 -13.56 7.05
CA ASP A 138 -0.75 -13.55 5.60
C ASP A 138 -0.55 -14.97 5.05
N TRP A 139 -1.24 -15.27 3.95
CA TRP A 139 -1.13 -16.58 3.29
C TRP A 139 0.05 -16.59 2.32
N ASP A 140 1.01 -17.48 2.54
CA ASP A 140 2.20 -17.61 1.69
C ASP A 140 2.04 -18.65 0.55
N GLY A 141 0.89 -19.32 0.48
CA GLY A 141 0.62 -20.44 -0.43
C GLY A 141 0.58 -21.81 0.24
N GLU A 142 1.12 -21.93 1.46
CA GLU A 142 1.15 -23.17 2.24
C GLU A 142 0.62 -22.99 3.68
N ALA A 143 0.92 -21.86 4.31
CA ALA A 143 0.55 -21.54 5.68
C ALA A 143 0.16 -20.06 5.86
N TRP A 144 -0.60 -19.78 6.91
CA TRP A 144 -0.82 -18.42 7.41
C TRP A 144 0.33 -18.05 8.34
N VAL A 145 1.11 -17.05 7.95
CA VAL A 145 2.33 -16.61 8.66
C VAL A 145 2.24 -15.13 8.99
N GLU A 146 2.79 -14.73 10.14
CA GLU A 146 2.79 -13.32 10.53
C GLU A 146 3.61 -12.47 9.53
N GLY A 147 2.99 -11.43 8.99
CA GLY A 147 3.61 -10.54 8.02
C GLY A 147 3.02 -9.13 8.04
N LEU A 148 3.27 -8.40 6.96
CA LEU A 148 2.75 -7.05 6.71
C LEU A 148 1.90 -7.07 5.43
N PRO A 149 0.74 -7.76 5.44
CA PRO A 149 -0.04 -7.94 4.23
C PRO A 149 -0.75 -6.67 3.80
N ARG A 150 -0.80 -6.47 2.48
CA ARG A 150 -1.72 -5.53 1.80
C ARG A 150 -2.87 -6.26 1.10
N ASN A 151 -2.97 -7.58 1.28
CA ASN A 151 -4.01 -8.43 0.70
C ASN A 151 -5.33 -8.31 1.48
N LEU A 152 -6.43 -8.31 0.76
CA LEU A 152 -7.77 -8.11 1.29
C LEU A 152 -8.25 -9.29 2.15
N ALA A 153 -7.88 -10.51 1.80
CA ALA A 153 -8.22 -11.70 2.59
C ALA A 153 -7.56 -11.66 3.98
N SER A 154 -6.29 -11.25 4.03
CA SER A 154 -5.54 -11.08 5.27
C SER A 154 -6.13 -9.97 6.13
N ALA A 155 -6.49 -8.82 5.52
CA ALA A 155 -7.20 -7.74 6.21
C ALA A 155 -8.58 -8.17 6.74
N PHE A 156 -9.31 -9.01 5.99
CA PHE A 156 -10.62 -9.54 6.38
C PHE A 156 -10.51 -10.45 7.61
N ILE A 157 -9.54 -11.37 7.62
CA ILE A 157 -9.27 -12.28 8.74
C ILE A 157 -8.78 -11.49 9.97
N ALA A 158 -7.85 -10.54 9.76
CA ALA A 158 -7.37 -9.67 10.83
C ALA A 158 -8.51 -8.86 11.46
N THR A 159 -9.51 -8.46 10.68
CA THR A 159 -10.69 -7.76 11.19
C THR A 159 -11.61 -8.70 12.00
N LEU A 160 -11.79 -9.94 11.55
CA LEU A 160 -12.62 -10.94 12.24
C LEU A 160 -12.02 -11.40 13.57
N LYS A 161 -10.71 -11.68 13.58
CA LYS A 161 -9.96 -12.19 14.74
C LYS A 161 -9.41 -11.07 15.64
N GLY A 162 -9.31 -9.86 15.11
CA GLY A 162 -8.61 -8.75 15.74
C GLY A 162 -9.35 -8.12 16.91
N PRO A 163 -8.63 -7.31 17.71
CA PRO A 163 -9.18 -6.63 18.88
C PRO A 163 -10.21 -5.54 18.54
N CYS A 164 -10.37 -5.18 17.27
CA CYS A 164 -11.43 -4.30 16.78
C CYS A 164 -12.81 -4.95 16.86
N ASN A 165 -12.89 -6.28 16.78
CA ASN A 165 -14.13 -7.02 16.94
C ASN A 165 -14.38 -7.33 18.44
N PRO A 166 -15.50 -6.89 19.04
CA PRO A 166 -15.84 -7.23 20.42
C PRO A 166 -16.02 -8.74 20.65
N TYR A 167 -16.37 -9.49 19.61
CA TYR A 167 -16.57 -10.93 19.64
C TYR A 167 -15.71 -11.58 18.55
N PRO A 168 -14.38 -11.68 18.76
CA PRO A 168 -13.47 -12.24 17.76
C PRO A 168 -13.90 -13.63 17.32
N ALA A 169 -13.91 -13.86 16.00
CA ALA A 169 -14.21 -15.17 15.44
C ALA A 169 -13.10 -16.16 15.79
N THR A 170 -13.48 -17.39 16.12
CA THR A 170 -12.57 -18.51 16.31
C THR A 170 -12.18 -19.12 14.97
N ASP A 171 -11.08 -19.88 14.92
CA ASP A 171 -10.64 -20.53 13.67
C ASP A 171 -11.67 -21.52 13.11
N ALA A 172 -12.58 -22.05 13.94
CA ALA A 172 -13.65 -22.96 13.49
C ALA A 172 -14.83 -22.23 12.83
N GLU A 173 -14.98 -20.93 13.09
CA GLU A 173 -16.01 -20.04 12.53
C GLU A 173 -15.52 -19.34 11.25
N ILE A 174 -14.37 -19.74 10.71
CA ILE A 174 -13.79 -19.17 9.49
C ILE A 174 -13.70 -20.27 8.42
N ASP A 175 -14.18 -19.94 7.23
CA ASP A 175 -14.01 -20.78 6.04
C ASP A 175 -12.65 -20.50 5.40
N TRP A 176 -11.62 -21.22 5.88
CA TRP A 176 -10.23 -21.04 5.46
C TRP A 176 -9.99 -21.35 3.98
N GLU A 177 -10.66 -22.36 3.43
CA GLU A 177 -10.47 -22.79 2.05
C GLU A 177 -10.91 -21.69 1.08
N THR A 178 -12.12 -21.15 1.27
CA THR A 178 -12.64 -20.06 0.43
C THR A 178 -11.82 -18.77 0.59
N LEU A 179 -11.32 -18.48 1.79
CA LEU A 179 -10.49 -17.28 2.02
C LEU A 179 -9.08 -17.43 1.44
N GLN A 180 -8.49 -18.62 1.43
CA GLN A 180 -7.21 -18.90 0.76
C GLN A 180 -7.34 -18.75 -0.76
N ASP A 181 -8.41 -19.29 -1.34
CA ASP A 181 -8.74 -19.11 -2.76
C ASP A 181 -8.96 -17.63 -3.11
N TRP A 182 -9.65 -16.88 -2.25
CA TRP A 182 -9.82 -15.44 -2.42
C TRP A 182 -8.50 -14.66 -2.29
N HIS A 183 -7.62 -15.04 -1.37
CA HIS A 183 -6.31 -14.44 -1.22
C HIS A 183 -5.49 -14.60 -2.51
N ALA A 184 -5.42 -15.83 -3.03
CA ALA A 184 -4.71 -16.16 -4.27
C ALA A 184 -5.30 -15.41 -5.47
N PHE A 185 -6.63 -15.30 -5.55
CA PHE A 185 -7.31 -14.50 -6.58
C PHE A 185 -6.91 -13.02 -6.51
N CYS A 186 -6.91 -12.42 -5.31
CA CYS A 186 -6.51 -11.03 -5.12
C CYS A 186 -5.04 -10.81 -5.51
N ALA A 187 -4.14 -11.74 -5.14
CA ALA A 187 -2.74 -11.70 -5.51
C ALA A 187 -2.54 -11.80 -7.03
N ALA A 188 -3.25 -12.70 -7.71
CA ALA A 188 -3.18 -12.88 -9.15
C ALA A 188 -3.67 -11.65 -9.93
N LYS A 189 -4.70 -10.96 -9.42
CA LYS A 189 -5.24 -9.73 -10.01
C LYS A 189 -4.51 -8.45 -9.55
N GLY A 190 -3.55 -8.55 -8.63
CA GLY A 190 -2.81 -7.41 -8.10
C GLY A 190 -3.62 -6.48 -7.20
N LEU A 191 -4.69 -6.98 -6.57
CA LEU A 191 -5.61 -6.19 -5.75
C LEU A 191 -5.05 -5.94 -4.35
N ARG A 192 -5.06 -4.67 -3.90
CA ARG A 192 -4.57 -4.25 -2.58
C ARG A 192 -5.63 -3.50 -1.77
N TYR A 193 -5.41 -3.36 -0.46
CA TYR A 193 -6.29 -2.58 0.41
C TYR A 193 -5.52 -1.89 1.54
N ASP A 194 -5.53 -0.55 1.51
CA ASP A 194 -4.80 0.30 2.46
C ASP A 194 -5.71 1.39 3.04
N ARG A 195 -7.00 1.08 3.25
CA ARG A 195 -7.91 2.05 3.84
C ARG A 195 -7.56 2.27 5.31
N ILE A 196 -7.50 3.54 5.71
CA ILE A 196 -7.38 3.92 7.12
C ILE A 196 -8.77 3.88 7.76
N HIS A 197 -8.92 3.08 8.81
CA HIS A 197 -10.15 2.94 9.59
C HIS A 197 -10.06 3.78 10.88
N GLU A 198 -10.29 5.09 10.76
CA GLU A 198 -10.20 6.05 11.88
C GLU A 198 -11.53 6.30 12.61
N GLN A 199 -12.66 6.13 11.91
CA GLN A 199 -13.99 6.42 12.41
C GLN A 199 -14.64 5.14 12.94
N GLY A 200 -15.54 5.29 13.91
CA GLY A 200 -16.33 4.16 14.41
C GLY A 200 -17.30 3.68 13.34
N GLU A 201 -17.01 2.52 12.75
CA GLU A 201 -17.87 1.82 11.78
C GLU A 201 -18.24 0.42 12.30
N THR A 202 -19.31 -0.14 11.76
CA THR A 202 -19.74 -1.49 12.14
C THR A 202 -18.84 -2.54 11.50
N LEU A 203 -18.72 -3.72 12.14
CA LEU A 203 -17.98 -4.86 11.57
C LEU A 203 -18.49 -5.20 10.15
N GLY A 204 -19.81 -5.13 9.92
CA GLY A 204 -20.39 -5.41 8.62
C GLY A 204 -19.95 -4.42 7.54
N GLU A 205 -19.91 -3.12 7.83
CA GLU A 205 -19.43 -2.09 6.90
C GLU A 205 -17.93 -2.25 6.60
N MET A 206 -17.13 -2.55 7.62
CA MET A 206 -15.70 -2.80 7.46
C MET A 206 -15.44 -4.01 6.54
N LEU A 207 -16.12 -5.14 6.80
CA LEU A 207 -16.01 -6.35 5.98
C LEU A 207 -16.54 -6.13 4.55
N GLN A 208 -17.60 -5.34 4.37
CA GLN A 208 -18.11 -4.99 3.04
C GLN A 208 -17.12 -4.11 2.26
N ALA A 209 -16.47 -3.15 2.92
CA ALA A 209 -15.46 -2.31 2.28
C ALA A 209 -14.23 -3.14 1.85
N ILE A 210 -13.73 -4.00 2.74
CA ILE A 210 -12.59 -4.89 2.46
C ILE A 210 -12.94 -5.86 1.33
N ALA A 211 -14.05 -6.59 1.44
CA ALA A 211 -14.45 -7.57 0.43
C ALA A 211 -14.75 -6.90 -0.93
N GLY A 212 -15.44 -5.77 -0.92
CA GLY A 212 -15.82 -5.04 -2.13
C GLY A 212 -14.61 -4.53 -2.92
N ALA A 213 -13.53 -4.14 -2.24
CA ALA A 213 -12.27 -3.78 -2.88
C ALA A 213 -11.55 -5.00 -3.51
N GLY A 214 -11.90 -6.22 -3.12
CA GLY A 214 -11.29 -7.46 -3.60
C GLY A 214 -12.21 -8.25 -4.53
N ARG A 215 -13.16 -7.56 -5.17
CA ARG A 215 -14.19 -8.15 -6.04
C ARG A 215 -14.98 -9.27 -5.35
N ALA A 216 -15.29 -9.12 -4.07
CA ALA A 216 -16.05 -10.07 -3.29
C ALA A 216 -17.12 -9.41 -2.43
N ALA A 217 -18.03 -10.22 -1.88
CA ALA A 217 -19.00 -9.80 -0.88
C ALA A 217 -18.93 -10.70 0.36
N PRO A 218 -19.01 -10.14 1.59
CA PRO A 218 -18.98 -10.94 2.80
C PRO A 218 -20.23 -11.81 2.90
N ARG A 219 -20.06 -13.05 3.36
CA ARG A 219 -21.14 -14.01 3.58
C ARG A 219 -20.93 -14.72 4.92
N HIS A 220 -22.03 -15.00 5.59
CA HIS A 220 -22.05 -15.87 6.76
C HIS A 220 -23.03 -17.01 6.49
N ASP A 221 -22.56 -18.25 6.52
CA ASP A 221 -23.40 -19.42 6.19
C ASP A 221 -24.30 -19.86 7.37
N GLY A 222 -24.11 -19.25 8.55
CA GLY A 222 -24.78 -19.58 9.81
C GLY A 222 -23.83 -20.16 10.86
N ILE A 223 -22.66 -20.66 10.43
CA ILE A 223 -21.62 -21.27 11.27
C ILE A 223 -20.25 -20.61 11.00
N ARG A 224 -19.95 -20.32 9.73
CA ARG A 224 -18.68 -19.80 9.26
C ARG A 224 -18.83 -18.50 8.49
N TRP A 225 -17.84 -17.63 8.67
CA TRP A 225 -17.55 -16.48 7.84
C TRP A 225 -16.85 -16.93 6.56
N THR A 226 -17.41 -16.52 5.42
CA THR A 226 -16.92 -16.84 4.09
C THR A 226 -17.11 -15.63 3.17
N VAL A 227 -16.67 -15.73 1.92
CA VAL A 227 -16.79 -14.67 0.92
C VAL A 227 -17.39 -15.22 -0.37
N VAL A 228 -18.12 -14.36 -1.08
CA VAL A 228 -18.61 -14.65 -2.43
C VAL A 228 -17.76 -13.85 -3.40
N ILE A 229 -16.88 -14.53 -4.13
CA ILE A 229 -15.98 -13.93 -5.12
C ILE A 229 -16.74 -13.74 -6.43
N ASP A 230 -16.69 -12.54 -6.99
CA ASP A 230 -17.17 -12.24 -8.34
C ASP A 230 -16.05 -12.51 -9.34
N ARG A 231 -16.07 -13.72 -9.90
CA ARG A 231 -15.14 -14.20 -10.92
C ARG A 231 -15.88 -15.06 -11.93
N ARG A 232 -15.25 -15.30 -13.08
CA ARG A 232 -15.71 -16.31 -14.03
C ARG A 232 -15.77 -17.68 -13.35
N ARG A 233 -16.86 -18.40 -13.56
CA ARG A 233 -17.08 -19.76 -13.06
C ARG A 233 -17.26 -20.70 -14.23
N ASP A 234 -16.70 -21.90 -14.11
CA ASP A 234 -16.77 -22.92 -15.17
C ASP A 234 -17.92 -23.90 -14.95
N GLN A 235 -18.42 -24.03 -13.71
CA GLN A 235 -19.49 -24.95 -13.37
C GLN A 235 -20.79 -24.22 -13.00
N ALA A 236 -21.87 -24.58 -13.68
CA ALA A 236 -23.22 -24.19 -13.31
C ALA A 236 -23.79 -25.13 -12.24
N ILE A 237 -24.28 -24.56 -11.14
CA ILE A 237 -24.76 -25.29 -9.96
C ILE A 237 -26.22 -25.74 -10.12
N ASP A 238 -27.04 -24.95 -10.82
CA ASP A 238 -28.47 -25.25 -10.99
C ASP A 238 -29.03 -24.80 -12.35
N HIS A 239 -30.14 -25.42 -12.76
CA HIS A 239 -30.85 -25.15 -14.01
C HIS A 239 -32.26 -24.63 -13.71
N LEU A 240 -32.51 -23.37 -14.06
CA LEU A 240 -33.78 -22.70 -13.86
C LEU A 240 -34.59 -22.66 -15.16
N SER A 241 -35.87 -23.01 -15.05
CA SER A 241 -36.78 -23.11 -16.19
C SER A 241 -38.24 -22.94 -15.73
N PRO A 242 -39.20 -22.73 -16.66
CA PRO A 242 -40.62 -22.69 -16.32
C PRO A 242 -41.16 -23.93 -15.55
N ARG A 243 -40.39 -25.03 -15.51
CA ARG A 243 -40.74 -26.26 -14.78
C ARG A 243 -40.15 -26.33 -13.38
N THR A 244 -39.11 -25.55 -13.10
CA THR A 244 -38.41 -25.53 -11.80
C THR A 244 -38.65 -24.22 -11.04
N CYS A 245 -39.01 -23.15 -11.73
CA CYS A 245 -39.36 -21.86 -11.15
C CYS A 245 -40.62 -21.26 -11.78
N SER A 246 -41.32 -20.43 -10.99
CA SER A 246 -42.47 -19.62 -11.39
C SER A 246 -42.17 -18.13 -11.25
N ASP A 247 -43.13 -17.27 -11.61
CA ASP A 247 -43.05 -15.81 -11.46
C ASP A 247 -41.76 -15.17 -12.02
N PHE A 248 -41.30 -15.67 -13.17
CA PHE A 248 -40.14 -15.11 -13.85
C PHE A 248 -40.42 -13.67 -14.32
N ARG A 249 -39.56 -12.73 -13.92
CA ARG A 249 -39.61 -11.32 -14.33
C ARG A 249 -38.23 -10.89 -14.82
N TRP A 250 -38.24 -9.98 -15.79
CA TRP A 250 -37.06 -9.34 -16.34
C TRP A 250 -37.26 -7.83 -16.28
N CYS A 251 -36.30 -7.13 -15.69
CA CYS A 251 -36.18 -5.69 -15.69
C CYS A 251 -34.84 -5.29 -16.31
N ARG A 252 -34.84 -4.25 -17.15
CA ARG A 252 -33.61 -3.68 -17.71
C ARG A 252 -33.49 -2.23 -17.27
N ASP A 253 -32.36 -1.91 -16.65
CA ASP A 253 -32.06 -0.54 -16.28
C ASP A 253 -31.38 0.16 -17.46
N TYR A 254 -31.95 1.28 -17.91
CA TYR A 254 -31.36 2.12 -18.95
C TYR A 254 -30.63 3.27 -18.27
N LEU A 255 -29.30 3.28 -18.39
CA LEU A 255 -28.45 4.35 -17.92
C LEU A 255 -28.03 5.24 -19.10
N ASP A 256 -28.06 6.55 -18.89
CA ASP A 256 -27.33 7.51 -19.73
C ASP A 256 -25.96 7.75 -19.07
N PRO A 257 -24.88 7.13 -19.55
CA PRO A 257 -23.61 7.14 -18.83
C PRO A 257 -22.95 8.54 -18.87
N PRO A 258 -22.22 8.93 -17.81
CA PRO A 258 -21.41 10.14 -17.85
C PRO A 258 -20.28 10.00 -18.89
N HIS A 259 -19.72 11.12 -19.35
CA HIS A 259 -18.57 11.10 -20.26
C HIS A 259 -17.31 10.53 -19.61
N ALA A 260 -17.15 10.76 -18.30
CA ALA A 260 -16.08 10.19 -17.50
C ALA A 260 -16.49 10.05 -16.03
N VAL A 261 -15.80 9.17 -15.32
CA VAL A 261 -15.86 9.03 -13.87
C VAL A 261 -14.62 9.66 -13.25
N ARG A 262 -14.82 10.36 -12.15
CA ARG A 262 -13.79 11.06 -11.40
C ARG A 262 -13.56 10.35 -10.08
N VAL A 263 -12.35 9.85 -9.89
CA VAL A 263 -11.98 9.09 -8.70
C VAL A 263 -10.95 9.87 -7.89
N ARG A 264 -11.25 10.08 -6.61
CA ARG A 264 -10.31 10.65 -5.63
C ARG A 264 -9.68 9.54 -4.81
N PHE A 265 -8.37 9.64 -4.59
CA PHE A 265 -7.60 8.65 -3.86
C PHE A 265 -6.30 9.25 -3.32
N ASN A 266 -5.65 8.54 -2.41
CA ASN A 266 -4.31 8.87 -1.94
C ASN A 266 -3.30 8.14 -2.82
N ASP A 267 -2.48 8.89 -3.54
CA ASP A 267 -1.57 8.34 -4.55
C ASP A 267 -0.29 7.81 -3.91
N GLU A 268 -0.13 6.48 -3.85
CA GLU A 268 1.08 5.87 -3.29
C GLU A 268 2.35 6.18 -4.11
N THR A 269 2.21 6.64 -5.36
CA THR A 269 3.34 7.04 -6.22
C THR A 269 3.79 8.48 -5.99
N ASP A 270 2.98 9.30 -5.31
CA ASP A 270 3.26 10.70 -4.97
C ASP A 270 3.14 10.97 -3.46
N ASP A 271 3.89 10.19 -2.67
CA ASP A 271 3.98 10.33 -1.20
C ASP A 271 2.61 10.38 -0.49
N TRP A 272 1.63 9.64 -1.03
CA TRP A 272 0.27 9.53 -0.50
C TRP A 272 -0.53 10.84 -0.51
N ALA A 273 -0.16 11.78 -1.39
CA ALA A 273 -0.93 13.00 -1.61
C ALA A 273 -2.32 12.69 -2.19
N GLU A 274 -3.31 13.53 -1.87
CA GLU A 274 -4.65 13.41 -2.45
C GLU A 274 -4.59 13.78 -3.95
N ALA A 275 -4.98 12.82 -4.78
CA ALA A 275 -5.01 12.95 -6.22
C ALA A 275 -6.41 12.65 -6.79
N GLU A 276 -6.66 13.12 -8.01
CA GLU A 276 -7.91 12.91 -8.72
C GLU A 276 -7.64 12.37 -10.13
N ARG A 277 -8.09 11.15 -10.43
CA ARG A 277 -7.97 10.52 -11.76
C ARG A 277 -9.32 10.57 -12.48
N ILE A 278 -9.33 11.16 -13.68
CA ILE A 278 -10.51 11.22 -14.56
C ILE A 278 -10.42 10.09 -15.58
N ILE A 279 -11.39 9.18 -15.55
CA ILE A 279 -11.42 7.95 -16.32
C ILE A 279 -12.61 8.00 -17.28
N ARG A 280 -12.34 7.95 -18.58
CA ARG A 280 -13.38 8.03 -19.61
C ARG A 280 -14.27 6.78 -19.60
N TRP A 281 -15.55 6.97 -19.91
CA TRP A 281 -16.48 5.86 -20.13
C TRP A 281 -16.04 5.00 -21.34
N PRO A 282 -16.30 3.68 -21.35
CA PRO A 282 -16.06 2.84 -22.53
C PRO A 282 -16.69 3.44 -23.79
N ASP A 283 -15.97 3.39 -24.90
CA ASP A 283 -16.40 3.88 -26.22
C ASP A 283 -16.67 5.40 -26.34
N TYR A 284 -16.44 6.19 -25.29
CA TYR A 284 -16.56 7.65 -25.35
C TYR A 284 -15.27 8.33 -25.83
N ALA A 285 -15.30 8.90 -27.04
CA ALA A 285 -14.17 9.58 -27.67
C ALA A 285 -14.28 11.13 -27.67
N GLY A 286 -15.33 11.70 -27.07
CA GLY A 286 -15.60 13.15 -27.08
C GLY A 286 -14.88 13.96 -25.98
N PRO A 287 -15.08 15.29 -25.97
CA PRO A 287 -14.60 16.15 -24.88
C PRO A 287 -15.39 15.90 -23.58
N ILE A 288 -14.69 15.74 -22.47
CA ILE A 288 -15.31 15.43 -21.17
C ILE A 288 -16.00 16.68 -20.60
N SER A 289 -17.33 16.76 -20.73
CA SER A 289 -18.16 17.82 -20.13
C SER A 289 -19.03 17.38 -18.95
N LEU A 290 -19.30 16.08 -18.80
CA LEU A 290 -20.14 15.52 -17.74
C LEU A 290 -19.35 14.45 -16.99
N THR A 291 -19.19 14.63 -15.68
CA THR A 291 -18.44 13.70 -14.84
C THR A 291 -19.22 13.30 -13.61
N GLU A 292 -19.13 12.03 -13.25
CA GLU A 292 -19.67 11.51 -11.99
C GLU A 292 -18.53 11.14 -11.03
N ALA A 293 -18.74 11.30 -9.72
CA ALA A 293 -17.75 10.92 -8.72
C ALA A 293 -17.92 9.45 -8.32
N MET A 294 -16.83 8.71 -8.27
CA MET A 294 -16.79 7.34 -7.75
C MET A 294 -15.65 7.22 -6.74
N THR A 295 -15.86 6.43 -5.69
CA THR A 295 -14.86 6.19 -4.65
C THR A 295 -14.53 4.71 -4.62
N HIS A 296 -13.24 4.38 -4.58
CA HIS A 296 -12.75 3.02 -4.34
C HIS A 296 -12.03 2.98 -2.98
N PRO A 297 -12.73 2.58 -1.91
CA PRO A 297 -12.16 2.60 -0.56
C PRO A 297 -10.91 1.72 -0.48
N GLY A 298 -9.82 2.28 0.04
CA GLY A 298 -8.56 1.56 0.28
C GLY A 298 -7.69 1.30 -0.95
N LYS A 299 -8.10 1.76 -2.14
CA LYS A 299 -7.27 1.70 -3.35
C LYS A 299 -6.39 2.95 -3.46
N THR A 300 -5.10 2.75 -3.68
CA THR A 300 -4.07 3.82 -3.59
C THR A 300 -3.18 3.85 -4.83
N HIS A 301 -3.03 2.74 -5.53
CA HIS A 301 -2.29 2.69 -6.77
C HIS A 301 -3.13 3.25 -7.94
N PRO A 302 -2.62 4.21 -8.72
CA PRO A 302 -3.36 4.84 -9.80
C PRO A 302 -3.81 3.84 -10.87
N ASP A 303 -2.99 2.84 -11.19
CA ASP A 303 -3.32 1.86 -12.25
C ASP A 303 -4.40 0.88 -11.83
N GLU A 304 -4.41 0.50 -10.56
CA GLU A 304 -5.46 -0.34 -9.98
C GLU A 304 -6.80 0.39 -10.02
N ILE A 305 -6.80 1.69 -9.71
CA ILE A 305 -7.99 2.54 -9.80
C ILE A 305 -8.52 2.64 -11.22
N TRP A 306 -7.63 2.70 -12.22
CA TRP A 306 -8.04 2.68 -13.63
C TRP A 306 -8.81 1.40 -13.94
N ILE A 307 -8.20 0.24 -13.69
CA ILE A 307 -8.76 -1.06 -14.01
C ILE A 307 -10.08 -1.29 -13.26
N GLU A 308 -10.12 -1.03 -11.95
CA GLU A 308 -11.33 -1.24 -11.15
C GLU A 308 -12.47 -0.32 -11.56
N THR A 309 -12.20 0.94 -11.90
CA THR A 309 -13.22 1.86 -12.39
C THR A 309 -13.77 1.40 -13.75
N ARG A 310 -12.90 1.00 -14.68
CA ARG A 310 -13.29 0.46 -15.98
C ARG A 310 -14.13 -0.80 -15.82
N ARG A 311 -13.74 -1.68 -14.91
CA ARG A 311 -14.51 -2.87 -14.56
C ARG A 311 -15.91 -2.52 -14.06
N ARG A 312 -16.07 -1.54 -13.15
CA ARG A 312 -17.41 -1.07 -12.71
C ARG A 312 -18.26 -0.52 -13.87
N MET A 313 -17.64 0.15 -14.85
CA MET A 313 -18.34 0.61 -16.05
C MET A 313 -18.82 -0.58 -16.90
N TYR A 314 -17.98 -1.61 -17.08
CA TYR A 314 -18.37 -2.84 -17.77
C TYR A 314 -19.47 -3.60 -17.04
N GLU A 315 -19.44 -3.71 -15.71
CA GLU A 315 -20.56 -4.26 -14.93
C GLU A 315 -21.86 -3.52 -15.22
N THR A 316 -21.81 -2.19 -15.31
CA THR A 316 -22.99 -1.37 -15.60
C THR A 316 -23.54 -1.62 -17.01
N LEU A 317 -22.66 -1.84 -17.99
CA LEU A 317 -23.05 -2.09 -19.38
C LEU A 317 -23.57 -3.53 -19.61
N TYR A 318 -22.85 -4.53 -19.12
CA TYR A 318 -23.12 -5.94 -19.41
C TYR A 318 -24.05 -6.61 -18.39
N ARG A 319 -24.21 -6.05 -17.18
CA ARG A 319 -25.13 -6.54 -16.13
C ARG A 319 -26.27 -5.54 -15.83
N ALA A 320 -26.74 -4.85 -16.86
CA ALA A 320 -27.88 -3.92 -16.80
C ALA A 320 -29.23 -4.62 -16.56
N ASP A 321 -29.31 -5.91 -16.92
CA ASP A 321 -30.52 -6.72 -16.76
C ASP A 321 -30.56 -7.37 -15.36
N THR A 322 -31.72 -7.23 -14.70
CA THR A 322 -32.04 -7.92 -13.45
C THR A 322 -33.21 -8.87 -13.68
N PHE A 323 -33.02 -10.13 -13.32
CA PHE A 323 -34.04 -11.17 -13.41
C PHE A 323 -34.47 -11.62 -12.02
N THR A 324 -35.75 -11.94 -11.86
CA THR A 324 -36.25 -12.54 -10.62
C THR A 324 -37.14 -13.71 -10.92
N CYS A 325 -37.05 -14.77 -10.13
CA CYS A 325 -37.95 -15.91 -10.21
C CYS A 325 -38.24 -16.48 -8.83
N PHE A 326 -39.32 -17.23 -8.70
CA PHE A 326 -39.69 -17.93 -7.48
C PHE A 326 -39.43 -19.42 -7.64
N GLN A 327 -38.61 -20.00 -6.77
CA GLN A 327 -38.33 -21.43 -6.72
C GLN A 327 -39.06 -22.02 -5.52
N ASP A 328 -39.87 -23.05 -5.75
CA ASP A 328 -40.62 -23.74 -4.69
C ASP A 328 -39.82 -24.93 -4.12
N GLY A 329 -40.12 -25.31 -2.88
CA GLY A 329 -39.54 -26.46 -2.20
C GLY A 329 -38.32 -26.14 -1.30
N ALA A 330 -38.09 -27.04 -0.34
CA ALA A 330 -37.04 -26.89 0.67
C ALA A 330 -35.63 -27.27 0.18
N ALA A 331 -35.53 -28.05 -0.89
CA ALA A 331 -34.26 -28.51 -1.44
C ALA A 331 -33.82 -27.58 -2.58
N ARG A 332 -32.80 -26.77 -2.33
CA ARG A 332 -32.17 -25.89 -3.32
C ARG A 332 -30.66 -26.04 -3.23
N THR A 333 -30.03 -26.35 -4.36
CA THR A 333 -28.56 -26.47 -4.45
C THR A 333 -27.91 -25.09 -4.63
N ALA A 334 -28.49 -24.22 -5.46
CA ALA A 334 -27.93 -22.89 -5.72
C ALA A 334 -27.97 -21.97 -4.49
N THR A 335 -26.86 -21.28 -4.26
CA THR A 335 -26.71 -20.28 -3.21
C THR A 335 -26.25 -18.93 -3.79
N ARG A 336 -26.19 -17.89 -2.95
CA ARG A 336 -25.76 -16.56 -3.41
C ARG A 336 -24.31 -16.60 -3.91
N GLY A 337 -24.11 -16.17 -5.15
CA GLY A 337 -22.84 -16.20 -5.87
C GLY A 337 -22.78 -17.27 -6.95
N ASP A 338 -23.67 -18.26 -6.92
CA ASP A 338 -23.56 -19.41 -7.81
C ASP A 338 -24.02 -19.11 -9.23
N LEU A 339 -23.34 -19.74 -10.19
CA LEU A 339 -23.69 -19.73 -11.60
C LEU A 339 -24.85 -20.69 -11.82
N VAL A 340 -25.88 -20.23 -12.52
CA VAL A 340 -27.06 -21.01 -12.89
C VAL A 340 -27.37 -20.83 -14.38
N LEU A 341 -27.89 -21.88 -15.01
CA LEU A 341 -28.34 -21.83 -16.39
C LEU A 341 -29.84 -21.61 -16.44
N VAL A 342 -30.27 -20.56 -17.14
CA VAL A 342 -31.68 -20.17 -17.21
C VAL A 342 -32.21 -20.31 -18.64
N SER A 343 -33.23 -21.16 -18.81
CA SER A 343 -33.95 -21.33 -20.07
C SER A 343 -35.42 -20.99 -19.88
N HIS A 344 -35.88 -19.87 -20.45
CA HIS A 344 -37.25 -19.40 -20.27
C HIS A 344 -37.80 -18.77 -21.56
N TYR A 345 -39.05 -19.06 -21.88
CA TYR A 345 -39.74 -18.55 -23.08
C TYR A 345 -39.92 -17.01 -23.11
N VAL A 346 -39.66 -16.34 -21.98
CA VAL A 346 -39.67 -14.87 -21.85
C VAL A 346 -38.37 -14.27 -22.38
N LEU A 347 -37.25 -15.01 -22.27
CA LEU A 347 -35.95 -14.60 -22.79
C LEU A 347 -35.89 -14.84 -24.30
N SER A 348 -36.28 -16.04 -24.74
CA SER A 348 -36.35 -16.38 -26.15
C SER A 348 -37.49 -17.35 -26.43
N ARG A 349 -38.24 -17.11 -27.50
CA ARG A 349 -39.39 -17.96 -27.90
C ARG A 349 -38.97 -19.34 -28.40
N THR A 350 -37.71 -19.49 -28.82
CA THR A 350 -37.16 -20.77 -29.28
C THR A 350 -36.75 -21.67 -28.12
N GLN A 351 -36.63 -21.13 -26.90
CA GLN A 351 -36.29 -21.88 -25.71
C GLN A 351 -37.47 -22.70 -25.20
N VAL A 352 -37.26 -24.00 -25.04
CA VAL A 352 -38.23 -24.94 -24.49
C VAL A 352 -37.59 -25.76 -23.38
N ALA A 353 -38.21 -25.75 -22.20
CA ALA A 353 -37.84 -26.63 -21.10
C ALA A 353 -38.67 -27.92 -21.14
N ALA A 354 -37.99 -29.06 -21.18
CA ALA A 354 -38.61 -30.38 -21.26
C ALA A 354 -38.02 -31.36 -20.25
N ARG A 355 -38.63 -32.54 -20.13
CA ARG A 355 -38.01 -33.70 -19.46
C ARG A 355 -37.82 -34.84 -20.44
N VAL A 356 -36.74 -35.59 -20.25
CA VAL A 356 -36.46 -36.79 -21.05
C VAL A 356 -37.45 -37.89 -20.66
N ARG A 357 -38.17 -38.42 -21.65
CA ARG A 357 -39.13 -39.50 -21.47
C ARG A 357 -38.53 -40.87 -21.78
N ARG A 358 -37.69 -40.95 -22.80
CA ARG A 358 -37.05 -42.17 -23.25
C ARG A 358 -35.74 -41.84 -23.96
N VAL A 359 -34.74 -42.71 -23.81
CA VAL A 359 -33.46 -42.64 -24.50
C VAL A 359 -33.18 -43.97 -25.16
N GLU A 360 -32.81 -43.94 -26.44
CA GLU A 360 -32.45 -45.11 -27.24
C GLU A 360 -31.22 -44.79 -28.09
N GLY A 361 -30.03 -45.16 -27.60
CA GLY A 361 -28.78 -44.69 -28.18
C GLY A 361 -28.68 -43.16 -28.11
N THR A 362 -28.54 -42.49 -29.25
CA THR A 362 -28.52 -41.01 -29.33
C THR A 362 -29.89 -40.39 -29.63
N LEU A 363 -30.95 -41.20 -29.72
CA LEU A 363 -32.32 -40.71 -29.87
C LEU A 363 -32.93 -40.45 -28.49
N VAL A 364 -33.38 -39.23 -28.29
CA VAL A 364 -34.00 -38.77 -27.05
C VAL A 364 -35.44 -38.35 -27.35
N GLU A 365 -36.41 -38.96 -26.67
CA GLU A 365 -37.81 -38.53 -26.71
C GLU A 365 -38.08 -37.58 -25.55
N LEU A 366 -38.57 -36.38 -25.86
CA LEU A 366 -39.00 -35.37 -24.90
C LEU A 366 -40.50 -35.51 -24.59
N ASP A 367 -40.88 -35.09 -23.38
CA ASP A 367 -42.28 -35.06 -22.98
C ASP A 367 -43.09 -33.90 -23.60
N ALA A 368 -42.41 -32.81 -23.96
CA ALA A 368 -42.96 -31.67 -24.68
C ALA A 368 -42.47 -31.64 -26.13
N PRO A 369 -43.33 -31.25 -27.10
CA PRO A 369 -42.91 -31.06 -28.48
C PRO A 369 -42.02 -29.81 -28.61
N VAL A 370 -41.02 -29.89 -29.48
CA VAL A 370 -40.15 -28.78 -29.87
C VAL A 370 -40.25 -28.53 -31.37
N THR A 371 -40.07 -27.29 -31.78
CA THR A 371 -40.19 -26.88 -33.18
C THR A 371 -38.82 -26.47 -33.70
N MET A 372 -38.43 -27.02 -34.84
CA MET A 372 -37.19 -26.69 -35.53
C MET A 372 -37.49 -26.11 -36.90
N GLU A 373 -36.82 -25.02 -37.23
CA GLU A 373 -36.88 -24.34 -38.53
C GLU A 373 -35.72 -24.80 -39.41
N ALA A 374 -35.96 -24.91 -40.72
CA ALA A 374 -34.94 -25.29 -41.68
C ALA A 374 -33.79 -24.25 -41.70
N GLY A 375 -32.55 -24.74 -41.68
CA GLY A 375 -31.35 -23.90 -41.74
C GLY A 375 -30.83 -23.40 -40.38
N SER A 376 -31.58 -23.58 -39.29
CA SER A 376 -31.15 -23.21 -37.94
C SER A 376 -30.46 -24.37 -37.22
N ALA A 377 -29.42 -24.06 -36.43
CA ALA A 377 -28.74 -25.03 -35.58
C ALA A 377 -29.37 -25.03 -34.18
N TYR A 378 -29.68 -26.22 -33.65
CA TYR A 378 -30.31 -26.39 -32.34
C TYR A 378 -29.40 -27.15 -31.37
N GLY A 379 -29.56 -26.82 -30.08
CA GLY A 379 -28.86 -27.44 -28.97
C GLY A 379 -29.82 -28.03 -27.94
N LEU A 380 -29.37 -29.08 -27.24
CA LEU A 380 -30.02 -29.62 -26.06
C LEU A 380 -29.04 -29.57 -24.89
N GLY A 381 -29.28 -28.68 -23.94
CA GLY A 381 -28.58 -28.57 -22.66
C GLY A 381 -29.15 -29.53 -21.62
N TYR A 382 -28.29 -30.26 -20.93
CA TYR A 382 -28.63 -31.19 -19.85
C TYR A 382 -27.47 -31.33 -18.86
N ARG A 383 -27.72 -32.03 -17.74
CA ARG A 383 -26.68 -32.33 -16.74
C ARG A 383 -26.26 -33.79 -16.86
N VAL A 384 -24.97 -34.02 -16.72
CA VAL A 384 -24.36 -35.34 -16.61
C VAL A 384 -23.79 -35.47 -15.21
N TYR A 385 -24.15 -36.54 -14.51
CA TYR A 385 -23.65 -36.85 -13.19
C TYR A 385 -22.62 -37.96 -13.31
N GLU A 386 -21.46 -37.80 -12.66
CA GLU A 386 -20.41 -38.84 -12.72
C GLU A 386 -20.81 -40.08 -11.90
N ASP A 387 -21.42 -39.85 -10.73
CA ASP A 387 -21.93 -40.89 -9.84
C ASP A 387 -23.12 -40.39 -9.00
N ALA A 388 -23.60 -41.23 -8.08
CA ALA A 388 -24.74 -40.90 -7.22
C ALA A 388 -24.41 -39.94 -6.06
N GLU A 389 -23.13 -39.70 -5.79
CA GLU A 389 -22.67 -38.74 -4.78
C GLU A 389 -22.52 -37.33 -5.39
N ASP A 390 -22.33 -37.24 -6.70
CA ASP A 390 -22.38 -35.99 -7.45
C ASP A 390 -23.80 -35.40 -7.50
N SER A 391 -24.06 -34.44 -6.59
CA SER A 391 -25.32 -33.71 -6.52
C SER A 391 -25.41 -32.52 -7.50
N THR A 392 -24.30 -32.15 -8.16
CA THR A 392 -24.22 -30.95 -9.00
C THR A 392 -24.14 -31.30 -10.49
N GLY A 393 -23.43 -32.33 -10.90
CA GLY A 393 -23.30 -32.67 -12.31
C GLY A 393 -22.57 -31.61 -13.12
N ALA A 394 -22.11 -32.00 -14.30
CA ALA A 394 -21.58 -31.11 -15.31
C ALA A 394 -22.68 -30.69 -16.29
N ALA A 395 -22.81 -29.39 -16.55
CA ALA A 395 -23.66 -28.89 -17.62
C ALA A 395 -23.04 -29.25 -18.98
N GLN A 396 -23.82 -29.89 -19.86
CA GLN A 396 -23.40 -30.28 -21.20
C GLN A 396 -24.45 -29.86 -22.22
N VAL A 397 -23.99 -29.43 -23.40
CA VAL A 397 -24.84 -29.06 -24.54
C VAL A 397 -24.53 -29.98 -25.71
N ALA A 398 -25.54 -30.72 -26.16
CA ALA A 398 -25.45 -31.55 -27.35
C ALA A 398 -26.02 -30.84 -28.57
N ALA A 399 -25.37 -30.98 -29.73
CA ALA A 399 -25.95 -30.54 -30.99
C ALA A 399 -27.11 -31.48 -31.38
N VAL A 400 -28.20 -30.91 -31.87
CA VAL A 400 -29.39 -31.66 -32.31
C VAL A 400 -29.40 -31.74 -33.84
N ALA A 401 -29.69 -32.92 -34.38
CA ALA A 401 -29.92 -33.08 -35.81
C ALA A 401 -31.18 -32.31 -36.22
N GLY A 402 -31.03 -31.32 -37.11
CA GLY A 402 -32.14 -30.53 -37.59
C GLY A 402 -33.17 -31.38 -38.34
N VAL A 403 -34.39 -31.43 -37.82
CA VAL A 403 -35.55 -32.04 -38.46
C VAL A 403 -36.62 -30.95 -38.52
N GLU A 404 -36.92 -30.45 -39.72
CA GLU A 404 -37.91 -29.38 -39.87
C GLU A 404 -39.28 -29.82 -39.33
N GLY A 405 -39.92 -28.90 -38.59
CA GLY A 405 -41.26 -29.10 -38.03
C GLY A 405 -41.25 -29.38 -36.52
N THR A 406 -42.41 -29.78 -36.02
CA THR A 406 -42.63 -30.05 -34.60
C THR A 406 -42.45 -31.53 -34.30
N THR A 407 -41.49 -31.86 -33.43
CA THR A 407 -41.17 -33.24 -33.04
C THR A 407 -40.94 -33.36 -31.54
N ARG A 408 -41.07 -34.57 -31.01
CA ARG A 408 -40.62 -34.93 -29.65
C ARG A 408 -39.35 -35.77 -29.66
N LEU A 409 -39.00 -36.32 -30.83
CA LEU A 409 -37.84 -37.17 -31.03
C LEU A 409 -36.70 -36.34 -31.58
N LEU A 410 -35.62 -36.27 -30.81
CA LEU A 410 -34.39 -35.56 -31.16
C LEU A 410 -33.26 -36.57 -31.30
N ARG A 411 -32.47 -36.45 -32.37
CA ARG A 411 -31.22 -37.19 -32.52
C ARG A 411 -30.07 -36.30 -32.10
N LEU A 412 -29.41 -36.64 -31.01
CA LEU A 412 -28.20 -35.95 -30.55
C LEU A 412 -27.01 -36.32 -31.44
N LEU A 413 -26.16 -35.33 -31.70
CA LEU A 413 -24.98 -35.43 -32.55
C LEU A 413 -23.73 -35.22 -31.71
N SER A 414 -22.70 -36.04 -31.97
CA SER A 414 -21.36 -35.92 -31.36
C SER A 414 -21.37 -35.89 -29.83
N VAL A 415 -22.20 -36.76 -29.23
CA VAL A 415 -22.33 -36.88 -27.78
C VAL A 415 -21.53 -38.07 -27.24
N THR A 416 -20.88 -37.87 -26.11
CA THR A 416 -20.19 -38.93 -25.34
C THR A 416 -21.08 -39.49 -24.23
N ALA A 417 -21.92 -38.66 -23.64
CA ALA A 417 -22.96 -39.03 -22.67
C ALA A 417 -24.33 -38.60 -23.19
N VAL A 418 -25.39 -39.26 -22.71
CA VAL A 418 -26.78 -38.92 -23.04
C VAL A 418 -27.52 -38.62 -21.74
N PRO A 419 -28.53 -37.73 -21.76
CA PRO A 419 -29.25 -37.38 -20.54
C PRO A 419 -30.01 -38.59 -20.00
N GLU A 420 -30.14 -38.69 -18.68
CA GLU A 420 -30.91 -39.76 -18.04
C GLU A 420 -32.42 -39.59 -18.27
N VAL A 421 -33.16 -40.71 -18.22
CA VAL A 421 -34.62 -40.67 -18.27
C VAL A 421 -35.16 -39.91 -17.05
N GLY A 422 -36.00 -38.91 -17.28
CA GLY A 422 -36.56 -38.02 -16.27
C GLY A 422 -35.77 -36.73 -16.05
N ALA A 423 -34.54 -36.62 -16.59
CA ALA A 423 -33.70 -35.43 -16.47
C ALA A 423 -34.37 -34.20 -17.09
N ALA A 424 -34.18 -33.03 -16.46
CA ALA A 424 -34.61 -31.75 -17.00
C ALA A 424 -33.62 -31.28 -18.07
N VAL A 425 -34.16 -30.81 -19.20
CA VAL A 425 -33.37 -30.40 -20.37
C VAL A 425 -33.83 -29.07 -20.93
N HIS A 426 -32.89 -28.31 -21.47
CA HIS A 426 -33.12 -27.01 -22.10
C HIS A 426 -32.88 -27.16 -23.61
N PHE A 427 -33.90 -26.91 -24.41
CA PHE A 427 -33.81 -26.94 -25.86
C PHE A 427 -33.87 -25.52 -26.41
N GLY A 428 -33.04 -25.19 -27.41
CA GLY A 428 -33.10 -23.90 -28.09
C GLY A 428 -32.15 -23.84 -29.28
N LEU A 429 -31.97 -22.63 -29.83
CA LEU A 429 -30.93 -22.40 -30.83
C LEU A 429 -29.55 -22.69 -30.20
N ARG A 430 -28.63 -23.22 -30.99
CA ARG A 430 -27.30 -23.60 -30.51
C ARG A 430 -26.55 -22.37 -30.02
N GLY A 431 -26.16 -22.37 -28.74
CA GLY A 431 -25.51 -21.24 -28.07
C GLY A 431 -26.50 -20.29 -27.40
N GLU A 432 -27.80 -20.50 -27.57
CA GLU A 432 -28.89 -19.72 -26.94
C GLU A 432 -29.91 -20.66 -26.28
N GLU A 433 -29.58 -21.93 -26.02
CA GLU A 433 -30.46 -22.85 -25.31
C GLU A 433 -30.63 -22.46 -23.84
N SER A 434 -29.69 -21.72 -23.27
CA SER A 434 -29.71 -21.24 -21.88
C SER A 434 -28.86 -19.99 -21.74
N HIS A 435 -29.20 -19.15 -20.78
CA HIS A 435 -28.41 -17.98 -20.40
C HIS A 435 -27.69 -18.25 -19.08
N GLU A 436 -26.41 -17.92 -19.03
CA GLU A 436 -25.61 -17.95 -17.81
C GLU A 436 -25.94 -16.76 -16.91
N MET A 437 -26.41 -17.05 -15.70
CA MET A 437 -26.78 -16.04 -14.71
C MET A 437 -26.15 -16.34 -13.35
N ILE A 438 -25.86 -15.30 -12.57
CA ILE A 438 -25.34 -15.40 -11.21
C ILE A 438 -26.46 -15.06 -10.23
N VAL A 439 -26.60 -15.87 -9.17
CA VAL A 439 -27.55 -15.60 -8.07
C VAL A 439 -27.01 -14.49 -7.18
N THR A 440 -27.58 -13.30 -7.25
CA THR A 440 -27.14 -12.14 -6.44
C THR A 440 -27.89 -12.01 -5.12
N GLY A 441 -29.13 -12.49 -5.05
CA GLY A 441 -29.97 -12.39 -3.87
C GLY A 441 -30.90 -13.58 -3.72
N ILE A 442 -31.14 -13.99 -2.48
CA ILE A 442 -32.09 -15.04 -2.11
C ILE A 442 -32.93 -14.51 -0.97
N GLU A 443 -34.23 -14.38 -1.20
CA GLU A 443 -35.18 -13.98 -0.18
C GLU A 443 -36.08 -15.16 0.19
N PRO A 444 -36.18 -15.53 1.48
CA PRO A 444 -37.05 -16.61 1.91
C PRO A 444 -38.52 -16.23 1.75
N GLY A 445 -39.30 -17.11 1.15
CA GLY A 445 -40.74 -17.00 0.98
C GLY A 445 -41.52 -17.90 1.94
N LYS A 446 -42.83 -18.02 1.71
CA LYS A 446 -43.68 -18.98 2.42
C LYS A 446 -43.46 -20.40 1.88
N SER A 447 -43.81 -21.40 2.68
CA SER A 447 -43.78 -22.82 2.28
C SER A 447 -42.41 -23.31 1.83
N PHE A 448 -41.32 -22.80 2.41
CA PHE A 448 -39.94 -23.09 2.04
C PHE A 448 -39.52 -22.63 0.63
N GLY A 449 -40.38 -21.95 -0.13
CA GLY A 449 -39.98 -21.34 -1.39
C GLY A 449 -39.06 -20.14 -1.18
N ALA A 450 -38.33 -19.76 -2.23
CA ALA A 450 -37.43 -18.61 -2.21
C ALA A 450 -37.54 -17.79 -3.49
N ARG A 451 -37.48 -16.46 -3.34
CA ARG A 451 -37.36 -15.54 -4.47
C ARG A 451 -35.88 -15.34 -4.76
N LEU A 452 -35.47 -15.74 -5.96
CA LEU A 452 -34.12 -15.55 -6.46
C LEU A 452 -34.05 -14.24 -7.24
N THR A 453 -32.96 -13.50 -7.01
CA THR A 453 -32.56 -12.36 -7.84
C THR A 453 -31.29 -12.76 -8.59
N LEU A 454 -31.31 -12.60 -9.90
CA LEU A 454 -30.27 -13.04 -10.81
C LEU A 454 -29.79 -11.86 -11.65
N LYS A 455 -28.50 -11.88 -12.00
CA LYS A 455 -27.92 -11.01 -13.04
C LYS A 455 -27.19 -11.87 -14.07
N LEU A 456 -26.97 -11.34 -15.28
CA LEU A 456 -26.14 -12.02 -16.26
C LEU A 456 -24.75 -12.28 -15.67
N ALA A 457 -24.18 -13.46 -15.97
CA ALA A 457 -22.82 -13.78 -15.52
C ALA A 457 -21.80 -12.84 -16.17
N ALA A 458 -21.97 -12.59 -17.48
CA ALA A 458 -21.14 -11.70 -18.30
C ALA A 458 -19.63 -11.94 -18.10
N PRO A 459 -19.11 -13.14 -18.41
CA PRO A 459 -17.70 -13.48 -18.24
C PRO A 459 -16.75 -12.53 -19.00
N GLU A 460 -17.22 -11.92 -20.10
CA GLU A 460 -16.48 -10.95 -20.91
C GLU A 460 -16.01 -9.72 -20.12
N ILE A 461 -16.63 -9.39 -18.98
CA ILE A 461 -16.19 -8.28 -18.12
C ILE A 461 -14.76 -8.51 -17.62
N GLU A 462 -14.43 -9.74 -17.24
CA GLU A 462 -13.09 -10.08 -16.75
C GLU A 462 -12.07 -10.01 -17.89
N ASP A 463 -12.41 -10.52 -19.07
CA ASP A 463 -11.54 -10.44 -20.25
C ASP A 463 -11.27 -8.99 -20.68
N LEU A 464 -12.30 -8.14 -20.65
CA LEU A 464 -12.17 -6.71 -20.96
C LEU A 464 -11.36 -5.96 -19.91
N ALA A 465 -11.55 -6.26 -18.62
CA ALA A 465 -10.80 -5.64 -17.54
C ALA A 465 -9.31 -6.04 -17.59
N ASP A 466 -9.00 -7.30 -17.89
CA ASP A 466 -7.62 -7.78 -18.02
C ASP A 466 -6.94 -7.24 -19.30
N ALA A 467 -7.73 -6.92 -20.34
CA ALA A 467 -7.24 -6.33 -21.57
C ALA A 467 -7.09 -4.79 -21.53
N GLU A 468 -7.51 -4.13 -20.44
CA GLU A 468 -7.39 -2.68 -20.29
C GLU A 468 -5.93 -2.23 -20.32
N VAL A 469 -5.62 -1.31 -21.24
CA VAL A 469 -4.31 -0.67 -21.29
C VAL A 469 -4.37 0.58 -20.43
N VAL A 470 -3.67 0.53 -19.29
CA VAL A 470 -3.60 1.67 -18.38
C VAL A 470 -2.75 2.77 -18.99
N PRO A 471 -3.28 4.00 -19.17
CA PRO A 471 -2.49 5.14 -19.61
C PRO A 471 -1.47 5.54 -18.55
N ASP A 472 -0.32 6.06 -19.00
CA ASP A 472 0.69 6.66 -18.11
C ASP A 472 0.04 7.68 -17.17
N TRP A 473 0.39 7.57 -15.88
CA TRP A 473 -0.10 8.43 -14.83
C TRP A 473 0.99 9.41 -14.40
N GLU A 474 0.65 10.70 -14.37
CA GLU A 474 1.48 11.76 -13.78
C GLU A 474 0.64 12.51 -12.76
N ALA A 475 1.05 12.48 -11.48
CA ALA A 475 0.35 13.16 -10.39
C ALA A 475 0.39 14.70 -10.52
N SER A 476 1.38 15.24 -11.25
CA SER A 476 1.52 16.69 -11.44
C SER A 476 0.51 17.24 -12.43
N VAL A 477 -0.30 18.21 -11.98
CA VAL A 477 -1.22 18.96 -12.84
C VAL A 477 -0.46 20.01 -13.66
N GLY A 478 -0.25 19.73 -14.95
CA GLY A 478 0.33 20.68 -15.93
C GLY A 478 1.28 20.01 -16.92
N ASP A 479 1.45 20.59 -18.12
CA ASP A 479 2.37 20.06 -19.12
C ASP A 479 3.80 19.96 -18.57
N PRO A 480 4.54 18.87 -18.84
CA PRO A 480 5.91 18.75 -18.40
C PRO A 480 6.75 19.88 -19.00
N ILE A 481 7.33 20.72 -18.13
CA ILE A 481 8.36 21.66 -18.55
C ILE A 481 9.56 20.80 -18.95
N SER A 482 9.76 20.64 -20.26
CA SER A 482 10.96 20.02 -20.80
C SER A 482 12.16 20.89 -20.46
N VAL A 483 12.77 20.65 -19.29
CA VAL A 483 14.04 21.27 -18.92
C VAL A 483 15.08 20.66 -19.84
N SER A 484 15.32 21.31 -20.99
CA SER A 484 16.44 20.99 -21.85
C SER A 484 17.69 20.94 -20.98
N ALA A 485 18.31 19.75 -20.89
CA ALA A 485 19.48 19.51 -20.06
C ALA A 485 20.68 20.26 -20.66
N THR A 486 20.73 21.57 -20.46
CA THR A 486 21.93 22.35 -20.68
C THR A 486 22.95 21.83 -19.66
N PRO A 487 24.11 21.30 -20.10
CA PRO A 487 25.12 20.87 -19.16
C PRO A 487 25.49 22.04 -18.25
N PRO A 488 25.57 21.83 -16.92
CA PRO A 488 25.86 22.91 -15.99
C PRO A 488 27.21 23.56 -16.32
N LEU A 489 27.28 24.87 -16.18
CA LEU A 489 28.49 25.66 -16.31
C LEU A 489 29.53 25.16 -15.30
N ALA A 490 30.79 25.20 -15.72
CA ALA A 490 31.90 24.77 -14.88
C ALA A 490 31.90 25.56 -13.55
N PRO A 491 31.99 24.89 -12.39
CA PRO A 491 32.05 25.56 -11.10
C PRO A 491 33.34 26.36 -10.96
N ARG A 492 33.29 27.40 -10.12
CA ARG A 492 34.45 28.23 -9.80
C ARG A 492 34.91 28.02 -8.36
N PHE A 493 36.23 28.09 -8.16
CA PHE A 493 36.84 28.15 -6.84
C PHE A 493 36.71 29.57 -6.29
N THR A 494 36.05 29.74 -5.16
CA THR A 494 35.90 31.04 -4.48
C THR A 494 36.91 31.24 -3.36
N GLY A 495 37.52 30.18 -2.86
CA GLY A 495 38.59 30.24 -1.88
C GLY A 495 39.27 28.89 -1.71
N ILE A 496 40.56 28.92 -1.45
CA ILE A 496 41.36 27.76 -1.04
C ILE A 496 42.14 28.20 0.19
N GLU A 497 41.79 27.64 1.34
CA GLU A 497 42.44 27.92 2.63
C GLU A 497 43.15 26.66 3.09
N SER A 498 44.44 26.77 3.41
CA SER A 498 45.19 25.71 4.09
C SER A 498 45.40 26.16 5.53
N ASP A 499 44.75 25.50 6.47
CA ASP A 499 44.89 25.81 7.88
C ASP A 499 45.43 24.59 8.64
N ASN A 500 46.27 24.85 9.64
CA ASN A 500 46.88 23.85 10.52
C ASN A 500 46.42 24.04 11.97
N PHE A 501 45.30 24.72 12.21
CA PHE A 501 44.90 25.16 13.55
C PHE A 501 43.87 24.21 14.21
N ALA A 502 44.32 23.48 15.22
CA ALA A 502 43.46 22.77 16.17
C ALA A 502 42.94 23.77 17.23
N GLY A 503 41.85 24.47 16.92
CA GLY A 503 41.13 25.33 17.86
C GLY A 503 39.63 25.03 17.80
N LEU A 504 39.11 24.38 18.85
CA LEU A 504 37.69 24.04 19.00
C LEU A 504 36.83 25.30 19.21
N ASP A 505 35.95 25.57 18.25
CA ASP A 505 34.70 26.32 18.44
C ASP A 505 33.52 25.48 17.89
N ASP A 506 33.13 24.40 18.58
CA ASP A 506 31.77 23.84 18.52
C ASP A 506 31.48 22.94 19.76
N PRO A 507 30.32 23.06 20.44
CA PRO A 507 30.05 22.34 21.67
C PRO A 507 29.36 21.01 21.37
N GLY A 508 30.15 19.94 21.44
CA GLY A 508 29.67 18.62 21.84
C GLY A 508 30.08 17.50 20.91
N TYR A 509 31.12 16.77 21.29
CA TYR A 509 31.17 15.31 21.32
C TYR A 509 32.34 14.90 22.24
N VAL A 510 32.21 13.72 22.84
CA VAL A 510 33.24 13.09 23.68
C VAL A 510 34.43 12.72 22.79
N HIS A 511 35.63 13.19 23.11
CA HIS A 511 36.85 12.68 22.49
C HIS A 511 37.24 11.34 23.12
N LEU A 512 37.17 10.28 22.32
CA LEU A 512 38.21 9.26 22.33
C LEU A 512 39.49 9.93 21.79
N GLU A 513 40.59 9.81 22.54
CA GLU A 513 41.91 10.25 22.11
C GLU A 513 42.30 9.54 20.81
N ILE A 514 42.46 10.31 19.73
CA ILE A 514 43.18 9.87 18.53
C ILE A 514 44.23 10.95 18.23
N ALA A 515 45.45 10.48 18.05
CA ALA A 515 46.65 11.27 17.84
C ALA A 515 46.63 12.14 16.57
N ALA A 516 47.22 13.33 16.67
CA ALA A 516 47.79 14.19 15.63
C ALA A 516 46.99 14.32 14.31
N GLU A 517 46.28 15.44 14.15
CA GLU A 517 45.55 15.80 12.92
C GLU A 517 46.50 16.06 11.74
N ASP A 518 46.27 15.35 10.63
CA ASP A 518 46.88 15.63 9.33
C ASP A 518 46.45 17.01 8.79
N PRO A 519 47.31 17.73 8.06
CA PRO A 519 46.95 19.00 7.44
C PRO A 519 45.85 18.80 6.39
N PHE A 520 44.74 19.54 6.53
CA PHE A 520 43.61 19.53 5.58
C PHE A 520 43.54 20.84 4.79
N VAL A 521 42.94 20.77 3.60
CA VAL A 521 42.67 21.95 2.77
C VAL A 521 41.17 22.19 2.73
N ILE A 522 40.75 23.44 2.99
CA ILE A 522 39.38 23.89 2.81
C ILE A 522 39.23 24.47 1.41
N ILE A 523 38.32 23.90 0.62
CA ILE A 523 38.01 24.37 -0.73
C ILE A 523 36.57 24.90 -0.74
N ARG A 524 36.40 26.17 -1.11
CA ARG A 524 35.10 26.80 -1.31
C ARG A 524 34.77 26.84 -2.80
N LEU A 525 33.60 26.29 -3.13
CA LEU A 525 33.08 26.23 -4.50
C LEU A 525 31.81 27.08 -4.63
N ALA A 526 31.66 27.73 -5.78
CA ALA A 526 30.42 28.37 -6.20
C ALA A 526 30.02 27.91 -7.60
N PRO A 527 28.71 27.99 -7.95
CA PRO A 527 28.24 27.74 -9.31
C PRO A 527 28.94 28.64 -10.34
N GLY A 528 28.88 28.25 -11.62
CA GLY A 528 29.30 29.12 -12.74
C GLY A 528 28.56 30.47 -12.70
N GLU A 529 29.20 31.52 -13.18
CA GLU A 529 28.57 32.85 -13.20
C GLU A 529 27.38 32.84 -14.17
N GLY A 530 26.18 33.17 -13.67
CA GLY A 530 24.94 33.09 -14.45
C GLY A 530 24.28 31.71 -14.53
N GLU A 531 24.71 30.73 -13.72
CA GLU A 531 24.10 29.40 -13.68
C GLU A 531 22.63 29.43 -13.22
N THR A 532 21.75 28.84 -14.03
CA THR A 532 20.30 28.72 -13.75
C THR A 532 19.86 27.28 -13.49
N ALA A 533 20.70 26.29 -13.82
CA ALA A 533 20.42 24.88 -13.61
C ALA A 533 20.52 24.49 -12.13
N LEU A 534 19.72 23.51 -11.73
CA LEU A 534 19.73 22.96 -10.37
C LEU A 534 20.89 21.98 -10.22
N LEU A 535 21.91 22.35 -9.47
CA LEU A 535 23.09 21.51 -9.22
C LEU A 535 22.80 20.51 -8.10
N SER A 536 23.00 19.22 -8.39
CA SER A 536 22.78 18.13 -7.42
C SER A 536 24.04 17.77 -6.63
N HIS A 537 25.20 17.75 -7.29
CA HIS A 537 26.48 17.44 -6.66
C HIS A 537 27.69 18.06 -7.37
N TYR A 538 28.78 18.21 -6.62
CA TYR A 538 30.11 18.56 -7.15
C TYR A 538 31.07 17.39 -6.98
N ARG A 539 31.96 17.19 -7.95
CA ARG A 539 33.05 16.21 -7.90
C ARG A 539 34.40 16.90 -7.99
N LEU A 540 35.24 16.71 -6.97
CA LEU A 540 36.56 17.32 -6.91
C LEU A 540 37.66 16.33 -7.29
N PHE A 541 38.55 16.77 -8.18
CA PHE A 541 39.76 16.05 -8.56
C PHE A 541 41.00 16.88 -8.19
N HIS A 542 42.06 16.21 -7.74
CA HIS A 542 43.34 16.83 -7.38
C HIS A 542 44.50 16.02 -7.92
N ARG A 543 45.67 16.65 -8.05
CA ARG A 543 46.93 15.96 -8.33
C ARG A 543 48.10 16.71 -7.74
N LEU A 544 49.19 16.00 -7.50
CA LEU A 544 50.48 16.63 -7.24
C LEU A 544 50.98 17.31 -8.52
N GLN A 545 51.60 18.48 -8.36
CA GLN A 545 52.19 19.22 -9.48
C GLN A 545 53.28 18.36 -10.15
N GLY A 546 53.15 18.12 -11.46
CA GLY A 546 54.00 17.19 -12.23
C GLY A 546 53.49 15.75 -12.32
N GLY A 547 52.40 15.41 -11.62
CA GLY A 547 51.73 14.11 -11.73
C GLY A 547 50.89 13.98 -13.00
N GLY A 548 50.96 12.81 -13.64
CA GLY A 548 50.27 12.54 -14.91
C GLY A 548 48.75 12.34 -14.79
N GLN A 549 48.23 11.99 -13.61
CA GLN A 549 46.82 11.64 -13.42
C GLN A 549 46.18 12.45 -12.28
N LEU A 550 44.88 12.74 -12.44
CA LEU A 550 44.04 13.38 -11.43
C LEU A 550 43.40 12.30 -10.55
N ASP A 551 43.60 12.42 -9.23
CA ASP A 551 42.99 11.59 -8.20
C ASP A 551 41.68 12.23 -7.70
N ARG A 552 40.74 11.40 -7.27
CA ARG A 552 39.40 11.84 -6.82
C ARG A 552 39.39 12.05 -5.31
N ALA A 553 38.96 13.24 -4.84
CA ALA A 553 38.95 13.57 -3.41
C ALA A 553 37.63 13.25 -2.70
N ALA A 554 36.49 13.70 -3.23
CA ALA A 554 35.17 13.57 -2.58
C ALA A 554 33.99 13.96 -3.52
N ASP A 555 32.77 13.53 -3.17
CA ASP A 555 31.49 13.99 -3.76
C ASP A 555 30.66 14.76 -2.70
N LEU A 556 30.07 15.90 -3.07
CA LEU A 556 29.13 16.66 -2.23
C LEU A 556 27.71 16.57 -2.80
N GLY A 557 26.74 16.06 -2.05
CA GLY A 557 25.32 16.05 -2.45
C GLY A 557 24.50 17.20 -1.82
N GLY A 558 23.58 17.79 -2.57
CA GLY A 558 22.45 18.57 -2.03
C GLY A 558 21.93 19.66 -2.96
N ARG A 559 20.60 19.69 -3.16
CA ARG A 559 19.89 20.67 -3.98
C ARG A 559 19.95 22.06 -3.33
N CYS A 560 20.63 23.03 -3.93
CA CYS A 560 20.64 24.42 -3.43
C CYS A 560 20.97 25.41 -4.55
N ARG A 561 20.13 26.44 -4.74
CA ARG A 561 20.35 27.46 -5.78
C ARG A 561 21.44 28.48 -5.44
N HIS A 562 21.78 28.77 -4.17
CA HIS A 562 22.62 29.95 -3.83
C HIS A 562 23.62 29.83 -2.64
N ALA A 563 24.08 28.65 -2.21
CA ALA A 563 24.98 28.54 -1.04
C ALA A 563 26.40 28.05 -1.38
N ALA A 564 27.41 28.80 -0.93
CA ALA A 564 28.80 28.32 -0.85
C ALA A 564 28.88 27.17 0.17
N ARG A 565 29.65 26.12 -0.15
CA ARG A 565 29.87 24.97 0.73
C ARG A 565 31.36 24.72 0.94
N ASP A 566 31.72 24.31 2.15
CA ASP A 566 33.09 23.99 2.56
C ASP A 566 33.38 22.48 2.40
N LEU A 567 34.54 22.13 1.84
CA LEU A 567 35.07 20.75 1.73
C LEU A 567 36.34 20.61 2.58
N ARG A 568 36.52 19.49 3.28
CA ARG A 568 37.81 19.09 3.90
C ARG A 568 38.39 17.89 3.14
N ALA A 569 39.64 17.98 2.68
CA ALA A 569 40.35 16.87 2.03
C ALA A 569 41.72 16.60 2.71
N GLY A 570 42.01 15.32 3.02
CA GLY A 570 43.29 14.82 3.59
C GLY A 570 44.29 14.35 2.52
N ARG A 571 45.60 14.31 2.84
CA ARG A 571 46.70 14.45 1.87
C ARG A 571 47.28 13.18 1.22
N CYS A 572 47.82 13.42 0.02
CA CYS A 572 48.71 12.60 -0.82
C CYS A 572 50.07 12.26 -0.18
N HIS A 573 50.57 11.04 -0.40
CA HIS A 573 51.92 10.60 -0.02
C HIS A 573 53.03 11.12 -0.96
N ARG A 574 54.18 11.41 -0.36
CA ARG A 574 55.42 11.89 -1.00
C ARG A 574 56.35 10.69 -1.24
N ALA A 575 56.51 10.24 -2.49
CA ALA A 575 57.49 9.21 -2.82
C ALA A 575 58.90 9.82 -2.84
N ALA A 576 59.74 9.40 -1.88
CA ALA A 576 61.17 9.68 -1.88
C ALA A 576 61.88 8.73 -2.85
N GLY A 577 62.67 9.28 -3.77
CA GLY A 577 63.56 8.50 -4.63
C GLY A 577 64.81 8.05 -3.88
N GLY A 578 65.20 6.78 -4.07
CA GLY A 578 66.48 6.26 -3.59
C GLY A 578 66.75 4.82 -4.06
N GLY A 579 67.79 4.66 -4.88
CA GLY A 579 68.67 3.48 -4.91
C GLY A 579 68.18 2.23 -5.65
N GLY A 580 68.97 1.78 -6.63
CA GLY A 580 68.66 0.63 -7.49
C GLY A 580 69.00 -0.74 -6.90
N GLY A 581 68.49 -1.78 -7.57
CA GLY A 581 68.78 -3.19 -7.30
C GLY A 581 68.08 -4.08 -8.31
N ALA A 582 68.85 -4.86 -9.06
CA ALA A 582 68.44 -5.64 -10.21
C ALA A 582 67.56 -6.87 -9.88
N GLY A 583 66.70 -7.28 -10.82
CA GLY A 583 66.06 -8.61 -10.81
C GLY A 583 65.06 -8.79 -11.96
N ARG A 584 65.40 -9.69 -12.90
CA ARG A 584 64.56 -10.26 -13.99
C ARG A 584 63.29 -10.91 -13.39
N ASP A 585 62.15 -11.15 -14.07
CA ASP A 585 61.95 -11.81 -15.37
C ASP A 585 60.43 -11.80 -15.73
N ARG A 586 60.12 -11.81 -17.05
CA ARG A 586 58.92 -12.32 -17.79
C ARG A 586 57.49 -11.93 -17.32
N GLY A 587 56.67 -11.22 -18.10
CA GLY A 587 55.92 -11.67 -19.31
C GLY A 587 54.43 -11.34 -19.03
N GLN A 588 53.56 -10.83 -19.91
CA GLN A 588 53.33 -11.00 -21.33
C GLN A 588 52.69 -9.73 -21.95
N LEU A 589 52.96 -9.53 -23.25
CA LEU A 589 52.30 -8.64 -24.21
C LEU A 589 50.84 -9.09 -24.49
N HIS A 590 49.87 -8.28 -24.92
CA HIS A 590 49.68 -7.50 -26.17
C HIS A 590 48.23 -6.93 -26.08
N ARG A 591 47.70 -5.90 -26.78
CA ARG A 591 48.08 -5.03 -27.91
C ARG A 591 47.08 -3.85 -27.95
N ARG A 592 47.54 -2.65 -28.30
CA ARG A 592 46.74 -1.52 -28.82
C ARG A 592 46.65 -1.56 -30.35
N ARG A 593 45.60 -0.96 -30.94
CA ARG A 593 45.62 0.06 -32.04
C ARG A 593 44.20 0.34 -32.61
N ASP A 594 43.60 1.50 -32.28
CA ASP A 594 43.36 2.72 -33.11
C ASP A 594 43.19 2.62 -34.66
N PRO A 595 42.68 3.66 -35.39
CA PRO A 595 41.29 4.15 -35.56
C PRO A 595 41.02 4.54 -37.07
N TYR A 596 40.12 5.50 -37.37
CA TYR A 596 39.66 6.08 -38.67
C TYR A 596 38.41 5.41 -39.30
N GLY A 597 37.42 6.10 -39.87
CA GLY A 597 37.20 7.52 -40.16
C GLY A 597 36.11 7.67 -41.25
N GLY A 598 35.32 8.76 -41.20
CA GLY A 598 34.65 9.37 -42.36
C GLY A 598 33.33 8.77 -42.85
N ARG A 599 32.19 9.41 -42.52
CA ARG A 599 30.94 9.33 -43.30
C ARG A 599 30.77 10.60 -44.15
N GLY A 600 30.86 10.46 -45.46
CA GLY A 600 30.41 11.43 -46.45
C GLY A 600 28.94 11.22 -46.81
N ARG A 601 28.23 12.34 -47.01
CA ARG A 601 26.85 12.42 -47.54
C ARG A 601 26.80 12.10 -49.03
N GLY A 602 25.64 11.61 -49.49
CA GLY A 602 25.11 11.92 -50.81
C GLY A 602 24.39 10.78 -51.52
N GLY A 603 23.14 11.02 -51.94
CA GLY A 603 22.58 10.42 -53.15
C GLY A 603 21.26 9.66 -52.98
N ALA A 604 20.19 10.30 -53.43
CA ALA A 604 18.84 9.78 -53.56
C ALA A 604 18.69 8.65 -54.59
N GLY A 605 17.58 7.90 -54.52
CA GLY A 605 17.05 7.19 -55.68
C GLY A 605 16.18 5.96 -55.40
N GLY A 606 14.88 6.18 -55.13
CA GLY A 606 13.76 5.47 -55.76
C GLY A 606 13.59 3.95 -55.64
N GLY A 607 12.41 3.54 -55.18
CA GLY A 607 11.61 2.59 -55.96
C GLY A 607 11.18 1.29 -55.28
N ALA A 608 9.90 1.30 -54.89
CA ALA A 608 8.90 0.24 -55.09
C ALA A 608 8.83 -0.99 -54.16
N ARG A 609 7.71 -1.00 -53.42
CA ARG A 609 6.71 -2.07 -53.30
C ARG A 609 7.20 -3.46 -52.83
N ARG A 610 6.84 -3.82 -51.60
CA ARG A 610 5.57 -4.50 -51.26
C ARG A 610 5.26 -4.31 -49.79
#